data_AF-A0A6L9VYD7-F1
#
_entry.id   AF-A0A6L9VYD7-F1
#
_cell.length_a   1.000
_cell.length_b   1.000
_cell.length_c   1.000
_cell.angle_alpha   90.00
_cell.angle_beta   90.00
_cell.angle_gamma   90.00
#
_symmetry.space_group_name_H-M   'P 1'
#
loop_
_entity.id
_entity.type
_entity.pdbx_description
1 polymer ?
#
loop_
_entity_poly.entity_id
_entity_poly.type
_entity_poly.pdbx_seq_one_letter_code
_entity_poly.pdbx_strand_id
1 'polypeptide(L)'
;MGEVSAQPDRAARLLLILERDGSTCIWCGRPFAGQVRPTTEHVVPRVKGGPSWLENEVAACGRCNGERGHRSPVEWLEECQRRGWPVDVDRLGRVLTALSAAIARLGGQRRARPYLDAQVRRLLRRGATLPGVPA
;
A
#
# COMPACT_ATOMS: atom_id res chain seq x y z
N MET A 1 21.17 4.05 -28.74
CA MET A 1 21.78 4.41 -27.44
C MET A 1 20.66 4.35 -26.43
N GLY A 2 20.69 3.36 -25.54
CA GLY A 2 19.54 2.93 -24.75
C GLY A 2 19.05 4.02 -23.79
N GLU A 3 17.74 4.26 -23.80
CA GLU A 3 17.05 4.97 -22.74
C GLU A 3 17.27 4.20 -21.44
N VAL A 4 18.17 4.71 -20.60
CA VAL A 4 18.21 4.31 -19.21
C VAL A 4 16.91 4.86 -18.61
N SER A 5 15.88 4.02 -18.49
CA SER A 5 14.70 4.33 -17.69
C SER A 5 15.13 4.46 -16.23
N ALA A 6 15.68 5.61 -15.87
CA ALA A 6 15.98 5.95 -14.50
C ALA A 6 14.66 5.92 -13.74
N GLN A 7 14.58 5.08 -12.71
CA GLN A 7 13.38 5.08 -11.88
C GLN A 7 13.17 6.50 -11.33
N PRO A 8 11.94 7.03 -11.37
CA PRO A 8 11.65 8.34 -10.82
C PRO A 8 12.14 8.43 -9.38
N ASP A 9 12.70 9.57 -9.02
CA ASP A 9 13.15 9.80 -7.65
C ASP A 9 11.98 9.67 -6.65
N ARG A 10 12.31 9.60 -5.36
CA ARG A 10 11.32 9.38 -4.31
C ARG A 10 10.21 10.44 -4.29
N ALA A 11 10.54 11.69 -4.61
CA ALA A 11 9.55 12.77 -4.63
C ALA A 11 8.62 12.63 -5.82
N ALA A 12 9.15 12.35 -7.02
CA ALA A 12 8.36 12.07 -8.21
C ALA A 12 7.44 10.86 -8.01
N ARG A 13 7.91 9.78 -7.38
CA ARG A 13 7.07 8.62 -7.04
C ARG A 13 5.94 8.97 -6.08
N LEU A 14 6.19 9.83 -5.10
CA LEU A 14 5.15 10.28 -4.17
C LEU A 14 4.06 11.07 -4.88
N LEU A 15 4.42 11.92 -5.85
CA LEU A 15 3.43 12.62 -6.68
C LEU A 15 2.56 11.64 -7.48
N LEU A 16 3.17 10.64 -8.12
CA LEU A 16 2.43 9.59 -8.84
C LEU A 16 1.47 8.81 -7.93
N ILE A 17 1.90 8.54 -6.69
CA ILE A 17 1.05 7.87 -5.70
C ILE A 17 -0.14 8.74 -5.31
N LEU A 18 0.08 10.04 -5.09
CA LEU A 18 -0.99 10.98 -4.73
C LEU A 18 -2.00 11.16 -5.87
N GLU A 19 -1.54 11.13 -7.13
CA GLU A 19 -2.39 11.16 -8.31
C GLU A 19 -3.18 9.84 -8.47
N ARG A 20 -2.53 8.68 -8.27
CA ARG A 20 -3.17 7.37 -8.39
C ARG A 20 -4.20 7.10 -7.29
N ASP A 21 -3.87 7.44 -6.05
CA ASP A 21 -4.62 6.99 -4.87
C ASP A 21 -5.38 8.11 -4.14
N GLY A 22 -5.19 9.36 -4.56
CA GLY A 22 -5.75 10.55 -3.92
C GLY A 22 -4.88 11.11 -2.79
N SER A 23 -5.21 12.34 -2.39
CA SER A 23 -4.46 13.16 -1.43
C SER A 23 -4.84 12.93 0.04
N THR A 24 -5.13 11.67 0.41
CA THR A 24 -5.45 11.27 1.79
C THR A 24 -4.55 10.15 2.29
N CYS A 25 -4.29 10.15 3.60
CA CYS A 25 -3.57 9.07 4.28
C CYS A 25 -4.34 7.75 4.14
N ILE A 26 -3.68 6.72 3.60
CA ILE A 26 -4.28 5.40 3.43
C ILE A 26 -4.79 4.78 4.75
N TRP A 27 -4.21 5.16 5.89
CA TRP A 27 -4.53 4.57 7.19
C TRP A 27 -5.57 5.34 8.00
N CYS A 28 -5.45 6.67 8.08
CA CYS A 28 -6.36 7.48 8.92
C CYS A 28 -7.37 8.31 8.14
N GLY A 29 -7.31 8.28 6.79
CA GLY A 29 -8.20 9.03 5.92
C GLY A 29 -7.99 10.54 5.91
N ARG A 30 -7.11 11.10 6.77
CA ARG A 30 -6.86 12.54 6.82
C ARG A 30 -6.31 13.06 5.50
N PRO A 31 -6.80 14.21 5.00
CA PRO A 31 -6.24 14.86 3.82
C PRO A 31 -4.84 15.37 4.11
N PHE A 32 -3.98 15.33 3.09
CA PHE A 32 -2.64 15.90 3.15
C PHE A 32 -2.70 17.43 2.98
N ALA A 33 -2.98 18.12 4.08
CA ALA A 33 -3.06 19.57 4.14
C ALA A 33 -2.45 20.09 5.45
N GLY A 34 -2.11 21.38 5.49
CA GLY A 34 -1.67 22.06 6.72
C GLY A 34 -0.37 21.47 7.28
N GLN A 35 -0.45 20.73 8.39
CA GLN A 35 0.69 20.02 9.02
C GLN A 35 0.75 18.52 8.66
N VAL A 36 -0.27 17.99 8.00
CA VAL A 36 -0.34 16.57 7.61
C VAL A 36 0.42 16.39 6.30
N ARG A 37 1.71 16.08 6.40
CA ARG A 37 2.57 15.83 5.23
C ARG A 37 2.50 14.37 4.78
N PRO A 38 2.40 14.10 3.47
CA PRO A 38 2.45 12.74 2.95
C PRO A 38 3.88 12.20 3.01
N THR A 39 3.99 10.90 3.22
CA THR A 39 5.23 10.12 3.15
C THR A 39 4.97 8.87 2.33
N THR A 40 6.00 8.38 1.65
CA THR A 40 5.95 7.10 0.95
C THR A 40 6.01 5.94 1.94
N GLU A 41 5.07 5.02 1.85
CA GLU A 41 4.98 3.84 2.70
C GLU A 41 4.88 2.56 1.86
N HIS A 42 5.65 1.53 2.24
CA HIS A 42 5.59 0.20 1.61
C HIS A 42 4.50 -0.65 2.26
N VAL A 43 3.40 -0.92 1.57
CA VAL A 43 2.26 -1.68 2.13
C VAL A 43 2.71 -3.06 2.65
N VAL A 44 3.47 -3.78 1.83
CA VAL A 44 4.27 -4.93 2.27
C VAL A 44 5.64 -4.40 2.73
N PRO A 45 6.00 -4.52 4.02
CA PRO A 45 7.28 -4.02 4.51
C PRO A 45 8.47 -4.67 3.79
N ARG A 46 9.53 -3.89 3.54
CA ARG A 46 10.76 -4.39 2.92
C ARG A 46 11.39 -5.55 3.72
N VAL A 47 11.30 -5.51 5.05
CA VAL A 47 11.76 -6.59 5.94
C VAL A 47 11.00 -7.90 5.75
N LYS A 48 9.80 -7.86 5.15
CA LYS A 48 8.99 -9.03 4.76
C LYS A 48 9.16 -9.39 3.27
N GLY A 49 10.14 -8.78 2.59
CA GLY A 49 10.44 -8.99 1.18
C GLY A 49 9.70 -8.08 0.21
N GLY A 50 8.93 -7.09 0.69
CA GLY A 50 8.19 -6.18 -0.18
C GLY A 50 9.11 -5.36 -1.11
N PRO A 51 8.82 -5.30 -2.42
CA PRO A 51 9.65 -4.57 -3.37
C PRO A 51 9.45 -3.05 -3.26
N SER A 52 10.46 -2.27 -3.65
CA SER A 52 10.32 -0.82 -3.84
C SER A 52 9.72 -0.49 -5.21
N TRP A 53 8.53 -1.02 -5.48
CA TRP A 53 7.76 -0.79 -6.70
C TRP A 53 6.60 0.16 -6.43
N LEU A 54 6.14 0.88 -7.45
CA LEU A 54 5.05 1.82 -7.31
C LEU A 54 3.78 1.12 -6.77
N GLU A 55 3.53 -0.12 -7.18
CA GLU A 55 2.42 -0.96 -6.73
C GLU A 55 2.49 -1.35 -5.26
N ASN A 56 3.68 -1.33 -4.64
CA ASN A 56 3.84 -1.58 -3.20
C ASN A 56 3.89 -0.28 -2.39
N GLU A 57 3.88 0.89 -3.03
CA GLU A 57 4.03 2.17 -2.37
C GLU A 57 2.72 2.96 -2.36
N VAL A 58 2.40 3.52 -1.19
CA VAL A 58 1.20 4.32 -0.94
C VAL A 58 1.56 5.57 -0.14
N ALA A 59 0.63 6.52 -0.08
CA ALA A 59 0.79 7.73 0.70
C ALA A 59 0.20 7.57 2.10
N ALA A 60 1.02 7.81 3.11
CA ALA A 60 0.61 7.85 4.51
C ALA A 60 1.17 9.08 5.22
N CYS A 61 0.47 9.58 6.24
CA CYS A 61 1.01 10.65 7.05
C CYS A 61 2.16 10.12 7.93
N GLY A 62 3.10 11.00 8.31
CA GLY A 62 4.26 10.61 9.11
C GLY A 62 3.92 9.88 10.42
N ARG A 63 2.83 10.29 11.09
CA ARG A 63 2.33 9.61 12.29
C ARG A 63 1.93 8.16 12.02
N CYS A 64 1.05 7.91 11.05
CA CYS A 64 0.56 6.56 10.78
C CYS A 64 1.67 5.65 10.25
N ASN A 65 2.54 6.17 9.37
CA ASN A 65 3.66 5.42 8.82
C ASN A 65 4.66 5.02 9.93
N GLY A 66 5.02 5.96 10.80
CA GLY A 66 5.89 5.70 11.94
C GLY A 66 5.28 4.73 12.96
N GLU A 67 4.01 4.92 13.33
CA GLU A 67 3.34 4.03 14.27
C GLU A 67 3.21 2.61 13.70
N ARG A 68 2.86 2.43 12.42
CA ARG A 68 2.70 1.08 11.85
C ARG A 68 3.99 0.27 11.98
N GLY A 69 5.13 0.87 11.65
CA GLY A 69 6.43 0.21 11.64
C GLY A 69 6.46 -0.97 10.67
N HIS A 70 6.66 -2.19 11.19
CA HIS A 70 6.74 -3.42 10.39
C HIS A 70 5.50 -4.32 10.51
N ARG A 71 4.42 -3.81 11.11
CA ARG A 71 3.16 -4.54 11.24
C ARG A 71 2.55 -4.83 9.88
N SER A 72 1.79 -5.93 9.83
CA SER A 72 1.15 -6.33 8.59
C SER A 72 0.06 -5.33 8.18
N PRO A 73 -0.17 -5.13 6.87
CA PRO A 73 -1.16 -4.16 6.41
C PRO A 73 -2.56 -4.45 6.97
N VAL A 74 -2.95 -5.72 7.09
CA VAL A 74 -4.28 -6.09 7.62
C VAL A 74 -4.36 -5.93 9.14
N GLU A 75 -3.31 -6.27 9.88
CA GLU A 75 -3.26 -6.01 11.34
C GLU A 75 -3.32 -4.52 11.66
N TRP A 76 -2.64 -3.69 10.87
CA TRP A 76 -2.70 -2.25 11.07
C TRP A 76 -4.03 -1.64 10.64
N LEU A 77 -4.64 -2.16 9.57
CA LEU A 77 -6.03 -1.83 9.23
C LEU A 77 -6.97 -2.10 10.41
N GLU A 78 -6.85 -3.26 11.07
CA GLU A 78 -7.67 -3.61 12.23
C GLU A 78 -7.48 -2.64 13.40
N GLU A 79 -6.24 -2.23 13.67
CA GLU A 79 -5.95 -1.19 14.67
C GLU A 79 -6.57 0.17 14.26
N CYS A 80 -6.46 0.57 13.00
CA CYS A 80 -7.07 1.81 12.51
C CYS A 80 -8.60 1.78 12.65
N GLN A 81 -9.23 0.63 12.34
CA GLN A 81 -10.66 0.40 12.56
C GLN A 81 -11.03 0.48 14.04
N ARG A 82 -10.24 -0.14 14.94
CA ARG A 82 -10.45 -0.05 16.40
C ARG A 82 -10.34 1.39 16.93
N ARG A 83 -9.53 2.23 16.30
CA ARG A 83 -9.41 3.66 16.61
C ARG A 83 -10.55 4.51 16.04
N GLY A 84 -11.48 3.91 15.30
CA GLY A 84 -12.59 4.62 14.65
C GLY A 84 -12.14 5.48 13.47
N TRP A 85 -11.00 5.18 12.83
CA TRP A 85 -10.57 5.93 11.66
C TRP A 85 -11.33 5.50 10.41
N PRO A 86 -11.67 6.44 9.51
CA PRO A 86 -12.39 6.15 8.27
C PRO A 86 -11.45 5.55 7.22
N VAL A 87 -11.00 4.31 7.45
CA VAL A 87 -10.07 3.63 6.54
C VAL A 87 -10.79 3.15 5.30
N ASP A 88 -10.23 3.45 4.12
CA ASP A 88 -10.71 2.91 2.86
C ASP A 88 -10.16 1.48 2.67
N VAL A 89 -10.96 0.50 3.07
CA VAL A 89 -10.65 -0.93 2.99
C VAL A 89 -10.46 -1.38 1.54
N ASP A 90 -11.29 -0.85 0.63
CA ASP A 90 -11.27 -1.23 -0.78
C ASP A 90 -10.03 -0.68 -1.48
N ARG A 91 -9.58 0.53 -1.12
CA ARG A 91 -8.29 1.07 -1.58
C ARG A 91 -7.13 0.18 -1.17
N LEU A 92 -7.09 -0.30 0.08
CA LEU A 92 -6.06 -1.25 0.51
C LEU A 92 -6.14 -2.56 -0.29
N GLY A 93 -7.36 -3.06 -0.56
CA GLY A 93 -7.59 -4.23 -1.39
C GLY A 93 -7.04 -4.06 -2.81
N ARG A 94 -7.34 -2.94 -3.47
CA ARG A 94 -6.82 -2.60 -4.80
C ARG A 94 -5.28 -2.60 -4.82
N VAL A 95 -4.65 -2.00 -3.82
CA VAL A 95 -3.18 -1.95 -3.73
C VAL A 95 -2.57 -3.34 -3.58
N LEU A 96 -3.08 -4.17 -2.66
CA LEU A 96 -2.55 -5.52 -2.44
C LEU A 96 -2.75 -6.41 -3.67
N THR A 97 -3.89 -6.31 -4.36
CA THR A 97 -4.15 -7.08 -5.58
C THR A 97 -3.29 -6.59 -6.75
N ALA A 98 -3.11 -5.29 -6.91
CA ALA A 98 -2.22 -4.72 -7.93
C ALA A 98 -0.76 -5.18 -7.72
N LEU A 99 -0.29 -5.19 -6.47
CA LEU A 99 1.03 -5.71 -6.15
C LEU A 99 1.15 -7.21 -6.45
N SER A 100 0.12 -8.00 -6.15
CA SER A 100 0.13 -9.44 -6.43
C SER A 100 0.21 -9.70 -7.95
N ALA A 101 -0.59 -8.97 -8.74
CA ALA A 101 -0.53 -9.01 -10.20
C ALA A 101 0.85 -8.58 -10.74
N ALA A 102 1.45 -7.53 -10.18
CA ALA A 102 2.79 -7.09 -10.57
C ALA A 102 3.86 -8.15 -10.27
N ILE A 103 3.80 -8.80 -9.10
CA ILE A 103 4.70 -9.91 -8.76
C ILE A 103 4.52 -11.10 -9.70
N ALA A 104 3.28 -11.44 -10.05
CA ALA A 104 2.99 -12.51 -10.99
C ALA A 104 3.55 -12.21 -12.39
N ARG A 105 3.45 -10.96 -12.85
CA ARG A 105 3.94 -10.51 -14.16
C ARG A 105 5.46 -10.37 -14.24
N LEU A 106 6.08 -9.75 -13.23
CA LEU A 106 7.51 -9.39 -13.25
C LEU A 106 8.42 -10.48 -12.67
N GLY A 107 7.89 -11.36 -11.82
CA GLY A 107 8.67 -12.39 -11.14
C GLY A 107 9.65 -11.83 -10.08
N GLY A 108 10.62 -12.65 -9.68
CA GLY A 108 11.71 -12.25 -8.78
C GLY A 108 11.37 -12.12 -7.29
N GLN A 109 10.12 -11.82 -6.92
CA GLN A 109 9.71 -11.57 -5.53
C GLN A 109 9.23 -12.82 -4.78
N ARG A 110 9.99 -13.93 -4.85
CA ARG A 110 9.61 -15.22 -4.25
C ARG A 110 9.34 -15.15 -2.74
N ARG A 111 10.04 -14.27 -2.01
CA ARG A 111 9.86 -14.08 -0.56
C ARG A 111 8.61 -13.29 -0.20
N ALA A 112 8.21 -12.33 -1.03
CA ALA A 112 7.06 -11.47 -0.78
C ALA A 112 5.73 -12.17 -1.05
N ARG A 113 5.70 -13.05 -2.06
CA ARG A 113 4.46 -13.65 -2.58
C ARG A 113 3.63 -14.39 -1.51
N PRO A 114 4.17 -15.35 -0.73
CA PRO A 114 3.36 -16.06 0.27
C PRO A 114 2.79 -15.12 1.35
N TYR A 115 3.58 -14.11 1.74
CA TYR A 115 3.16 -13.11 2.70
C TYR A 115 2.01 -12.27 2.14
N LEU A 116 2.15 -11.75 0.91
CA LEU A 116 1.14 -10.96 0.25
C LEU A 116 -0.17 -11.75 0.05
N ASP A 117 -0.09 -12.97 -0.44
CA ASP A 117 -1.25 -13.84 -0.66
C ASP A 117 -2.01 -14.09 0.65
N ALA A 118 -1.30 -14.24 1.77
CA ALA A 118 -1.91 -14.35 3.09
C ALA A 118 -2.64 -13.06 3.51
N GLN A 119 -2.08 -11.89 3.21
CA GLN A 119 -2.73 -10.59 3.50
C GLN A 119 -3.98 -10.38 2.64
N VAL A 120 -3.91 -10.67 1.34
CA VAL A 120 -5.07 -10.57 0.42
C VAL A 120 -6.21 -11.48 0.90
N ARG A 121 -5.92 -12.76 1.21
CA ARG A 121 -6.93 -13.68 1.74
C ARG A 121 -7.53 -13.20 3.06
N ARG A 122 -6.71 -12.64 3.97
CA ARG A 122 -7.19 -12.12 5.25
C ARG A 122 -8.11 -10.91 5.07
N LEU A 123 -7.77 -10.03 4.13
CA LEU A 123 -8.58 -8.85 3.82
C LEU A 123 -9.92 -9.23 3.16
N LEU A 124 -9.91 -10.18 2.22
CA LEU A 124 -11.12 -10.71 1.57
C LEU A 124 -12.11 -11.32 2.57
N ARG A 125 -11.62 -12.12 3.52
CA ARG A 125 -12.46 -12.68 4.61
C ARG A 125 -13.13 -11.61 5.48
N ARG A 126 -12.67 -10.36 5.43
CA ARG A 126 -13.25 -9.23 6.17
C ARG A 126 -14.26 -8.42 5.34
N GLY A 127 -14.63 -8.89 4.15
CA GLY A 127 -15.64 -8.26 3.31
C GLY A 127 -15.15 -7.11 2.43
N ALA A 128 -13.84 -7.01 2.20
CA ALA A 128 -13.30 -6.05 1.23
C ALA A 128 -13.77 -6.42 -0.19
N THR A 129 -14.30 -5.46 -0.93
CA THR A 129 -14.72 -5.69 -2.32
C THR A 129 -13.52 -5.44 -3.22
N LEU A 130 -12.99 -6.50 -3.85
CA LEU A 130 -11.97 -6.35 -4.87
C LEU A 130 -12.65 -6.11 -6.22
N PRO A 131 -12.30 -5.05 -6.98
CA PRO A 131 -12.77 -4.93 -8.36
C PRO A 131 -12.26 -6.14 -9.16
N GLY A 132 -13.19 -6.92 -9.74
CA GLY A 132 -12.89 -8.04 -10.63
C GLY A 132 -12.87 -9.44 -10.02
N VAL A 133 -13.33 -9.64 -8.78
CA VAL A 133 -13.55 -10.99 -8.20
C VAL A 133 -15.04 -11.09 -7.81
N PRO A 134 -15.83 -11.99 -8.42
CA PRO A 134 -17.21 -12.19 -7.99
C PRO A 134 -17.25 -12.74 -6.56
N ALA A 135 -18.30 -12.35 -5.83
CA ALA A 135 -18.56 -12.70 -4.43
C ALA A 135 -18.61 -14.22 -4.19
#